data_AF-A0A7C2MUE7-F1
#
_entry.id   AF-A0A7C2MUE7-F1
#
_cell.length_a   1.000
_cell.length_b   1.000
_cell.length_c   1.000
_cell.angle_alpha   90.00
_cell.angle_beta   90.00
_cell.angle_gamma   90.00
#
_symmetry.space_group_name_H-M   'P 1'
#
loop_
_entity.id
_entity.type
_entity.pdbx_description
1 polymer ?
#
loop_
_entity_poly.entity_id
_entity_poly.type
_entity_poly.pdbx_seq_one_letter_code
_entity_poly.pdbx_strand_id
1 'polypeptide(L)'
;MNHELATQIHADARFVELVDTRSRYNWTMAIIMMVIYFAFILLIAFQPGLLAIKIAAGSTISIGILGGFVVILIAILMTGMYTLRANKEFDRLTAELKEHMQ
;
A
#
# COMPACT_ATOMS: atom_id res chain seq x y z
N MET A 1 -23.77 14.58 24.97
CA MET A 1 -23.62 15.70 24.01
C MET A 1 -22.40 15.44 23.11
N ASN A 2 -22.51 14.46 22.19
CA ASN A 2 -21.60 14.21 21.03
C ASN A 2 -22.01 12.97 20.21
N HIS A 3 -22.86 12.08 20.74
CA HIS A 3 -23.32 10.90 19.99
C HIS A 3 -24.31 11.21 18.86
N GLU A 4 -25.15 12.25 18.99
CA GLU A 4 -26.08 12.64 17.91
C GLU A 4 -25.37 13.25 16.70
N LEU A 5 -24.33 14.05 16.92
CA LEU A 5 -23.51 14.63 15.84
C LEU A 5 -22.73 13.52 15.09
N ALA A 6 -22.16 12.56 15.82
CA ALA A 6 -21.49 11.41 15.22
C ALA A 6 -22.46 10.55 14.38
N THR A 7 -23.69 10.39 14.85
CA THR A 7 -24.71 9.58 14.16
C THR A 7 -25.24 10.30 12.91
N GLN A 8 -25.41 11.63 12.94
CA GLN A 8 -25.81 12.42 11.76
C GLN A 8 -24.72 12.46 10.67
N ILE A 9 -23.45 12.51 11.06
CA ILE A 9 -22.32 12.47 10.10
C ILE A 9 -22.20 11.11 9.42
N HIS A 10 -22.47 10.01 10.14
CA HIS A 10 -22.52 8.66 9.56
C HIS A 10 -23.75 8.42 8.65
N ALA A 11 -24.83 9.18 8.83
CA ALA A 11 -26.05 9.09 8.02
C ALA A 11 -26.02 9.97 6.75
N ASP A 12 -25.04 10.86 6.61
CA ASP A 12 -24.88 11.69 5.41
C ASP A 12 -24.29 10.84 4.28
N ALA A 13 -25.11 10.55 3.25
CA ALA A 13 -24.74 9.73 2.10
C ALA A 13 -23.45 10.18 1.40
N ARG A 14 -23.12 11.48 1.49
CA ARG A 14 -21.90 12.06 0.92
C ARG A 14 -20.65 11.60 1.67
N PHE A 15 -20.73 11.40 2.98
CA PHE A 15 -19.61 10.94 3.80
C PHE A 15 -19.31 9.45 3.56
N VAL A 16 -20.36 8.64 3.40
CA VAL A 16 -20.24 7.22 3.02
C VAL A 16 -19.64 7.08 1.63
N GLU A 17 -20.07 7.86 0.64
CA GLU A 17 -19.53 7.82 -0.72
C GLU A 17 -18.04 8.26 -0.80
N LEU A 18 -17.66 9.27 0.00
CA LEU A 18 -16.26 9.72 0.15
C LEU A 18 -15.37 8.64 0.81
N VAL A 19 -15.86 7.99 1.87
CA VAL A 19 -15.14 6.91 2.56
C VAL A 19 -15.02 5.67 1.67
N ASP A 20 -16.06 5.32 0.92
CA ASP A 20 -16.07 4.12 0.07
C ASP A 20 -15.19 4.28 -1.17
N THR A 21 -15.17 5.48 -1.77
CA THR A 21 -14.25 5.84 -2.86
C THR A 21 -12.78 5.79 -2.41
N ARG A 22 -12.49 6.18 -1.17
CA ARG A 22 -11.15 6.10 -0.56
C ARG A 22 -10.75 4.67 -0.19
N SER A 23 -11.68 3.90 0.34
CA SER A 23 -11.49 2.52 0.76
C SER A 23 -11.08 1.63 -0.41
N ARG A 24 -11.71 1.79 -1.58
CA ARG A 24 -11.39 1.02 -2.80
C ARG A 24 -9.95 1.17 -3.28
N TYR A 25 -9.38 2.37 -3.17
CA TYR A 25 -7.98 2.61 -3.56
C TYR A 25 -7.00 1.93 -2.61
N ASN A 26 -7.27 2.00 -1.29
CA ASN A 26 -6.45 1.33 -0.29
C ASN A 26 -6.54 -0.20 -0.42
N TRP A 27 -7.73 -0.73 -0.69
CA TRP A 27 -7.92 -2.14 -0.98
C TRP A 27 -7.16 -2.61 -2.21
N THR A 28 -7.10 -1.79 -3.27
CA THR A 28 -6.33 -2.13 -4.48
C THR A 28 -4.85 -2.31 -4.15
N MET A 29 -4.26 -1.40 -3.37
CA MET A 29 -2.86 -1.51 -2.96
C MET A 29 -2.59 -2.72 -2.05
N ALA A 30 -3.52 -3.01 -1.14
CA ALA A 30 -3.44 -4.19 -0.29
C ALA A 30 -3.50 -5.50 -1.11
N ILE A 31 -4.40 -5.57 -2.09
CA ILE A 31 -4.53 -6.73 -2.99
C ILE A 31 -3.27 -6.89 -3.84
N ILE A 32 -2.71 -5.80 -4.39
CA ILE A 32 -1.46 -5.85 -5.17
C ILE A 32 -0.32 -6.41 -4.31
N MET A 33 -0.13 -5.88 -3.09
CA MET A 33 0.89 -6.38 -2.17
C MET A 33 0.67 -7.86 -1.85
N MET A 34 -0.58 -8.25 -1.59
CA MET A 34 -0.93 -9.63 -1.30
C MET A 34 -0.60 -10.57 -2.46
N VAL A 35 -0.93 -10.19 -3.70
CA VAL A 35 -0.61 -10.97 -4.90
C VAL A 35 0.90 -11.14 -5.07
N ILE A 36 1.68 -10.07 -4.92
CA ILE A 36 3.15 -10.13 -5.03
C ILE A 36 3.73 -11.07 -3.96
N TYR A 37 3.25 -10.95 -2.73
CA TYR A 37 3.74 -11.73 -1.61
C TYR A 37 3.41 -13.22 -1.77
N PHE A 38 2.15 -13.54 -2.11
CA PHE A 38 1.75 -14.93 -2.37
C PHE A 38 2.45 -15.51 -3.58
N ALA A 39 2.61 -14.76 -4.68
CA ALA A 39 3.35 -15.23 -5.84
C ALA A 39 4.79 -15.61 -5.48
N PHE A 40 5.46 -14.79 -4.67
CA PHE A 40 6.82 -15.08 -4.22
C PHE A 40 6.89 -16.28 -3.26
N ILE A 41 5.97 -16.36 -2.29
CA ILE A 41 5.88 -17.51 -1.37
C ILE A 41 5.62 -18.82 -2.12
N LEU A 42 4.68 -18.80 -3.08
CA LEU A 42 4.38 -19.98 -3.91
C LEU A 42 5.59 -20.39 -4.74
N LEU A 43 6.34 -19.43 -5.29
CA LEU A 43 7.57 -19.71 -6.02
C LEU A 43 8.62 -20.38 -5.11
N ILE A 44 8.75 -19.93 -3.85
CA ILE A 44 9.61 -20.55 -2.84
C ILE A 44 9.17 -21.98 -2.52
N ALA A 45 7.87 -22.19 -2.35
CA ALA A 45 7.32 -23.48 -1.97
C ALA A 45 7.40 -24.53 -3.09
N PHE A 46 7.05 -24.16 -4.32
CA PHE A 46 6.92 -25.10 -5.43
C PHE A 46 8.15 -25.21 -6.31
N GLN A 47 9.00 -24.16 -6.39
CA GLN A 47 10.15 -24.11 -7.28
C GLN A 47 11.43 -23.62 -6.56
N PRO A 48 11.83 -24.23 -5.42
CA PRO A 48 13.03 -23.80 -4.69
C PRO A 48 14.32 -23.93 -5.52
N GLY A 49 14.36 -24.85 -6.48
CA GLY A 49 15.51 -25.02 -7.39
C GLY A 49 15.82 -23.78 -8.21
N LEU A 50 14.80 -23.11 -8.76
CA LEU A 50 14.94 -21.85 -9.51
C LEU A 50 15.58 -20.75 -8.65
N LEU A 51 15.18 -20.68 -7.39
CA LEU A 51 15.65 -19.68 -6.43
C LEU A 51 17.07 -19.97 -5.91
N ALA A 52 17.52 -21.22 -6.01
CA ALA A 52 18.86 -21.65 -5.62
C ALA A 52 19.91 -21.37 -6.71
N ILE A 53 19.50 -21.15 -7.96
CA ILE A 53 20.39 -20.83 -9.09
C ILE A 53 21.22 -19.59 -8.74
N LYS A 54 22.54 -19.72 -8.82
CA LYS A 54 23.48 -18.61 -8.62
C LYS A 54 23.50 -17.73 -9.86
N ILE A 55 23.57 -16.42 -9.66
CA ILE A 55 23.56 -15.44 -10.77
C ILE A 55 24.84 -15.47 -11.62
N ALA A 56 25.95 -15.95 -11.06
CA ALA A 56 27.24 -16.09 -11.72
C ALA A 56 28.05 -17.22 -11.06
N ALA A 57 28.98 -17.81 -11.81
CA ALA A 57 29.91 -18.80 -11.27
C ALA A 57 30.75 -18.19 -10.13
N GLY A 58 30.75 -18.84 -8.97
CA GLY A 58 31.42 -18.35 -7.75
C GLY A 58 30.64 -17.31 -6.94
N SER A 59 29.46 -16.87 -7.38
CA SER A 59 28.63 -15.92 -6.63
C SER A 59 27.87 -16.60 -5.48
N THR A 60 27.82 -15.94 -4.33
CA THR A 60 26.96 -16.34 -3.21
C THR A 60 25.51 -15.92 -3.43
N ILE A 61 25.25 -14.95 -4.32
CA ILE A 61 23.92 -14.41 -4.63
C ILE A 61 23.17 -15.40 -5.53
N SER A 62 21.94 -15.73 -5.13
CA SER A 62 21.03 -16.54 -5.92
C SER A 62 19.89 -15.72 -6.51
N ILE A 63 19.22 -16.27 -7.53
CA ILE A 63 18.01 -15.68 -8.12
C ILE A 63 16.96 -15.42 -7.06
N GLY A 64 16.84 -16.28 -6.04
CA GLY A 64 15.92 -16.07 -4.94
C GLY A 64 16.27 -14.87 -4.05
N ILE A 65 17.56 -14.65 -3.77
CA ILE A 65 18.01 -13.45 -3.04
C ILE A 65 17.67 -12.20 -3.84
N LEU A 66 17.94 -12.21 -5.15
CA LEU A 66 17.61 -11.09 -6.02
C LEU A 66 16.09 -10.86 -6.09
N GLY A 67 15.29 -11.91 -6.22
CA GLY A 67 13.83 -11.83 -6.22
C GLY A 67 13.28 -11.26 -4.91
N GLY A 68 13.79 -11.71 -3.77
CA GLY A 68 13.43 -11.16 -2.46
C GLY A 68 13.79 -9.67 -2.34
N PHE A 69 14.95 -9.27 -2.84
CA PHE A 69 15.35 -7.87 -2.89
C PHE A 69 14.41 -7.01 -3.75
N VAL A 70 13.98 -7.52 -4.91
CA VAL A 70 12.98 -6.85 -5.75
C VAL A 70 11.65 -6.69 -5.01
N VAL A 71 11.18 -7.71 -4.30
CA VAL A 71 9.96 -7.63 -3.48
C VAL A 71 10.08 -6.53 -2.41
N ILE A 72 11.23 -6.42 -1.75
CA ILE A 72 11.49 -5.35 -0.76
C ILE A 72 11.41 -3.97 -1.41
N LEU A 73 12.06 -3.79 -2.57
CA LEU A 73 12.01 -2.52 -3.30
C LEU A 73 10.57 -2.14 -3.68
N ILE A 74 9.77 -3.09 -4.16
CA ILE A 74 8.37 -2.87 -4.48
C ILE A 74 7.57 -2.49 -3.23
N ALA A 75 7.81 -3.15 -2.10
CA ALA A 75 7.15 -2.83 -0.84
C ALA A 75 7.48 -1.39 -0.37
N ILE A 76 8.73 -0.96 -0.48
CA ILE A 76 9.15 0.41 -0.16
C ILE A 76 8.47 1.41 -1.10
N LEU A 77 8.48 1.15 -2.41
CA LEU A 77 7.82 2.00 -3.41
C LEU A 77 6.32 2.12 -3.14
N MET A 78 5.63 1.01 -2.88
CA MET A 78 4.19 1.04 -2.55
C MET A 78 3.92 1.81 -1.26
N THR A 79 4.75 1.61 -0.23
CA THR A 79 4.62 2.36 1.03
C THR A 79 4.80 3.86 0.78
N GLY A 80 5.81 4.26 0.01
CA GLY A 80 6.04 5.66 -0.36
C GLY A 80 4.90 6.25 -1.19
N MET A 81 4.40 5.53 -2.19
CA MET A 81 3.24 5.95 -2.98
C MET A 81 1.99 6.12 -2.12
N TYR A 82 1.78 5.19 -1.18
CA TYR A 82 0.67 5.26 -0.23
C TYR A 82 0.79 6.47 0.70
N THR A 83 1.95 6.66 1.33
CA THR A 83 2.15 7.78 2.29
C THR A 83 2.09 9.13 1.61
N LEU A 84 2.65 9.28 0.40
CA LEU A 84 2.51 10.51 -0.39
C LEU A 84 1.04 10.83 -0.71
N ARG A 85 0.24 9.81 -1.03
CA ARG A 85 -1.18 10.00 -1.34
C ARG A 85 -2.01 10.28 -0.08
N ALA A 86 -1.70 9.65 1.04
CA ALA A 86 -2.32 9.96 2.33
C ALA A 86 -1.99 11.39 2.76
N ASN A 87 -0.74 11.83 2.58
CA ASN A 87 -0.32 13.18 2.91
C ASN A 87 -0.97 14.25 2.01
N LYS A 88 -1.22 13.97 0.72
CA LYS A 88 -1.93 14.91 -0.16
C LYS A 88 -3.32 15.32 0.35
N GLU A 89 -3.99 14.46 1.12
CA GLU A 89 -5.25 14.85 1.75
C GLU A 89 -5.04 15.72 2.98
N PHE A 90 -4.04 15.41 3.81
CA PHE A 90 -3.66 16.28 4.92
C PHE A 90 -3.25 17.66 4.42
N ASP A 91 -2.50 17.73 3.32
CA ASP A 91 -2.11 18.99 2.69
C ASP A 91 -3.33 19.78 2.19
N ARG A 92 -4.33 19.10 1.60
CA ARG A 92 -5.59 19.73 1.17
C ARG A 92 -6.36 20.35 2.34
N LEU A 93 -6.51 19.59 3.43
CA LEU A 93 -7.21 20.04 4.64
C LEU A 93 -6.45 21.21 5.31
N THR A 94 -5.13 21.17 5.28
CA THR A 94 -4.29 22.23 5.85
C THR A 94 -4.35 23.51 5.01
N ALA A 95 -4.46 23.40 3.69
CA ALA A 95 -4.61 24.53 2.78
C ALA A 95 -5.92 25.29 3.02
N GLU A 96 -7.05 24.59 3.14
CA GLU A 96 -8.37 25.19 3.44
C GLU A 96 -8.38 25.92 4.80
N LEU A 97 -7.74 25.35 5.82
CA LEU A 97 -7.64 26.01 7.14
C LEU A 97 -6.80 27.29 7.11
N LYS A 98 -5.80 27.35 6.23
CA LYS A 98 -4.90 28.51 6.11
C LYS A 98 -5.59 29.68 5.41
N GLU A 99 -6.49 29.39 4.47
CA GLU A 99 -7.27 30.38 3.74
C GLU A 99 -8.36 31.02 4.62
N HIS A 100 -8.93 30.28 5.57
CA HIS A 100 -9.92 30.80 6.53
C HIS A 100 -9.33 31.65 7.67
N MET A 101 -8.01 31.62 7.87
CA MET A 101 -7.32 32.41 8.89
C MET A 101 -6.62 33.68 8.33
N GLN A 102 -6.83 34.01 7.05
CA GLN A 102 -6.47 35.30 6.46
C GLN A 102 -7.74 36.10 6.13
#